data_AF-B7PQ00-F1
#
_entry.id   AF-B7PQ00-F1
#
_cell.length_a   1.000
_cell.length_b   1.000
_cell.length_c   1.000
_cell.angle_alpha   90.00
_cell.angle_beta   90.00
_cell.angle_gamma   90.00
#
_symmetry.space_group_name_H-M   'P 1'
#
loop_
_entity.id
_entity.type
_entity.pdbx_description
1 polymer ?
#
loop_
_entity_poly.entity_id
_entity_poly.type
_entity_poly.pdbx_seq_one_letter_code
_entity_poly.pdbx_strand_id
1 'polypeptide(L)'
;MPKTIFQRCGALIRKIEVTLDKGKRAEQNLTALRDIVHAELVKETREREKTGLTLRLNEIEKLLTELHDRNTNSEVRFRTFMRQMSAGAIRSPSYAHSVLENLHRTYTLEVDAHLTAVRNVLGDAVAFLKSAVRNSGMLLGELARIKLNFLTGLFRPPRRASDLHFLG
;
A
#
# COMPACT_ATOMS: atom_id res chain seq x y z
N MET A 1 2.25 -13.18 31.94
CA MET A 1 1.44 -11.97 31.62
C MET A 1 1.46 -11.56 30.15
N PRO A 2 2.58 -11.54 29.40
CA PRO A 2 2.55 -11.17 27.98
C PRO A 2 1.62 -12.07 27.13
N LYS A 3 1.66 -13.39 27.37
CA LYS A 3 0.84 -14.39 26.66
C LYS A 3 -0.67 -14.07 26.67
N THR A 4 -1.23 -13.61 27.79
CA THR A 4 -2.67 -13.28 27.89
C THR A 4 -3.03 -12.00 27.15
N ILE A 5 -2.12 -11.03 27.06
CA ILE A 5 -2.32 -9.80 26.27
C ILE A 5 -2.27 -10.12 24.77
N PHE A 6 -1.28 -10.88 24.32
CA PHE A 6 -1.19 -11.32 22.92
C PHE A 6 -2.40 -12.15 22.49
N GLN A 7 -2.91 -13.02 23.36
CA GLN A 7 -4.10 -13.82 23.06
C GLN A 7 -5.35 -12.95 22.90
N ARG A 8 -5.54 -11.94 23.79
CA ARG A 8 -6.67 -11.00 23.71
C ARG A 8 -6.58 -10.01 22.55
N CYS A 9 -5.37 -9.56 22.22
CA CYS A 9 -5.16 -8.53 21.20
C CYS A 9 -4.84 -9.10 19.81
N GLY A 10 -4.63 -10.43 19.69
CA GLY A 10 -4.12 -11.05 18.47
C GLY A 10 -4.93 -10.75 17.20
N ALA A 11 -6.25 -10.64 17.31
CA ALA A 11 -7.08 -10.24 16.17
C ALA A 11 -6.78 -8.82 15.68
N LEU A 12 -6.55 -7.88 16.60
CA LEU A 12 -6.28 -6.47 16.29
C LEU A 12 -4.85 -6.27 15.79
N ILE A 13 -3.89 -6.99 16.38
CA ILE A 13 -2.50 -7.07 15.91
C ILE A 13 -2.48 -7.51 14.43
N ARG A 14 -3.17 -8.62 14.10
CA ARG A 14 -3.27 -9.10 12.72
C ARG A 14 -3.93 -8.09 11.77
N LYS A 15 -4.95 -7.34 12.24
CA LYS A 15 -5.56 -6.29 11.42
C LYS A 15 -4.56 -5.18 11.09
N ILE A 16 -3.76 -4.75 12.06
CA ILE A 16 -2.73 -3.73 11.85
C ILE A 16 -1.67 -4.24 10.86
N GLU A 17 -1.19 -5.48 11.02
CA GLU A 17 -0.22 -6.10 10.11
C GLU A 17 -0.75 -6.13 8.67
N VAL A 18 -2.00 -6.55 8.47
CA VAL A 18 -2.65 -6.55 7.14
C VAL A 18 -2.73 -5.14 6.56
N THR A 19 -3.05 -4.12 7.35
CA THR A 19 -3.11 -2.73 6.88
C THR A 19 -1.72 -2.21 6.47
N LEU A 20 -0.67 -2.51 7.25
CA LEU A 20 0.71 -2.16 6.88
C LEU A 20 1.15 -2.85 5.58
N ASP A 21 0.80 -4.12 5.41
CA ASP A 21 1.10 -4.87 4.17
C ASP A 21 0.37 -4.30 2.95
N LYS A 22 -0.87 -3.82 3.11
CA LYS A 22 -1.59 -3.10 2.04
C LYS A 22 -0.85 -1.83 1.64
N GLY A 23 -0.38 -1.07 2.62
CA GLY A 23 0.44 0.13 2.38
C GLY A 23 1.69 -0.19 1.55
N LYS A 24 2.46 -1.21 1.96
CA LYS A 24 3.68 -1.65 1.24
C LYS A 24 3.39 -2.08 -0.20
N ARG A 25 2.30 -2.81 -0.43
CA ARG A 25 1.89 -3.21 -1.79
C ARG A 25 1.51 -2.00 -2.64
N ALA A 26 0.86 -1.00 -2.06
CA ALA A 26 0.52 0.21 -2.79
C ALA A 26 1.76 1.04 -3.17
N GLU A 27 2.77 1.12 -2.30
CA GLU A 27 4.08 1.70 -2.66
C GLU A 27 4.68 0.98 -3.86
N GLN A 28 4.77 -0.36 -3.81
CA GLN A 28 5.31 -1.16 -4.91
C GLN A 28 4.56 -0.92 -6.23
N ASN A 29 3.23 -0.83 -6.18
CA ASN A 29 2.42 -0.57 -7.36
C ASN A 29 2.65 0.83 -7.94
N LEU A 30 2.78 1.84 -7.08
CA LEU A 30 3.11 3.20 -7.51
C LEU A 30 4.53 3.29 -8.09
N THR A 31 5.51 2.59 -7.51
CA THR A 31 6.87 2.54 -8.04
C THR A 31 6.87 1.96 -9.44
N ALA A 32 6.17 0.84 -9.65
CA ALA A 32 6.04 0.25 -10.98
C ALA A 32 5.36 1.21 -11.98
N LEU A 33 4.32 1.94 -11.55
CA LEU A 33 3.68 2.93 -12.42
C LEU A 33 4.63 4.09 -12.76
N ARG A 34 5.35 4.62 -11.77
CA ARG A 34 6.35 5.68 -11.96
C ARG A 34 7.35 5.27 -13.04
N ASP A 35 7.89 4.06 -12.93
CA ASP A 35 8.92 3.56 -13.84
C ASP A 35 8.39 3.45 -15.28
N ILE A 36 7.11 3.11 -15.45
CA ILE A 36 6.47 3.07 -16.78
C ILE A 36 6.15 4.44 -17.33
N VAL A 37 5.61 5.34 -16.51
CA VAL A 37 5.36 6.73 -16.94
C VAL A 37 6.67 7.38 -17.35
N HIS A 38 7.74 7.16 -16.58
CA HIS A 38 9.08 7.64 -16.90
C HIS A 38 9.62 7.00 -18.20
N ALA A 39 9.50 5.68 -18.37
CA ALA A 39 9.92 5.00 -19.59
C ALA A 39 9.17 5.48 -20.84
N GLU A 40 7.89 5.85 -20.70
CA GLU A 40 7.10 6.43 -21.79
C GLU A 40 7.51 7.88 -22.07
N LEU A 41 7.76 8.67 -21.03
CA LEU A 41 8.22 10.05 -21.15
C LEU A 41 9.53 10.15 -21.93
N VAL A 42 10.46 9.22 -21.71
CA VAL A 42 11.75 9.17 -22.44
C VAL A 42 11.56 8.92 -23.94
N LYS A 43 10.49 8.22 -24.34
CA LYS A 43 10.21 7.86 -25.74
C LYS A 43 9.35 8.89 -26.45
N GLU A 44 8.59 9.69 -25.71
CA GLU A 44 7.63 10.64 -26.27
C GLU A 44 8.37 11.82 -26.92
N THR A 45 7.96 12.19 -28.13
CA THR A 45 8.54 13.30 -28.90
C THR A 45 7.58 14.48 -29.00
N ARG A 46 6.29 14.27 -28.74
CA ARG A 46 5.24 15.30 -28.78
C ARG A 46 5.23 16.07 -27.47
N GLU A 47 5.49 17.38 -27.53
CA GLU A 47 5.59 18.25 -26.35
C GLU A 47 4.33 18.25 -25.47
N ARG A 48 3.14 18.15 -26.09
CA ARG A 48 1.87 18.04 -25.35
C ARG A 48 1.83 16.80 -24.46
N GLU A 49 2.29 15.67 -25.01
CA GLU A 49 2.24 14.38 -24.32
C GLU A 49 3.36 14.26 -23.29
N LYS A 50 4.55 14.82 -23.58
CA LYS A 50 5.60 14.99 -22.57
C LYS A 50 5.11 15.80 -21.37
N THR A 51 4.42 16.92 -21.61
CA THR A 51 3.85 17.74 -20.54
C THR A 51 2.86 16.94 -19.71
N GLY A 52 1.97 16.18 -20.37
CA GLY A 52 1.00 15.31 -19.72
C GLY A 52 1.63 14.18 -18.90
N LEU A 53 2.71 13.56 -19.39
CA LEU A 53 3.44 12.50 -18.68
C LEU A 53 4.23 13.06 -17.49
N THR A 54 4.86 14.22 -17.66
CA THR A 54 5.62 14.90 -16.59
C THR A 54 4.73 15.26 -15.40
N LEU A 55 3.53 15.82 -15.65
CA LEU A 55 2.58 16.14 -14.58
C LEU A 55 2.19 14.91 -13.76
N ARG A 56 1.94 13.78 -14.43
CA ARG A 56 1.58 12.51 -13.78
C ARG A 56 2.74 11.90 -13.03
N LEU A 57 3.95 11.98 -13.59
CA LEU A 57 5.16 11.50 -12.92
C LEU A 57 5.36 12.23 -11.59
N ASN A 58 5.27 13.57 -11.59
CA ASN A 58 5.38 14.39 -10.39
C ASN A 58 4.32 14.02 -9.34
N GLU A 59 3.08 13.76 -9.77
CA GLU A 59 2.00 13.36 -8.88
C GLU A 59 2.22 11.98 -8.27
N ILE A 60 2.70 11.01 -9.07
CA ILE A 60 3.07 9.67 -8.59
C ILE A 60 4.22 9.75 -7.59
N GLU A 61 5.26 10.54 -7.86
CA GLU A 61 6.41 10.72 -6.96
C GLU A 61 6.02 11.36 -5.63
N LYS A 62 5.13 12.36 -5.68
CA LYS A 62 4.55 12.96 -4.47
C LYS A 62 3.80 11.92 -3.63
N LEU A 63 2.89 11.16 -4.25
CA LEU A 63 2.12 10.14 -3.55
C LEU A 63 3.00 9.00 -3.01
N LEU A 64 4.04 8.61 -3.74
CA LEU A 64 5.03 7.64 -3.27
C LEU A 64 5.71 8.10 -1.99
N THR A 65 6.19 9.35 -1.97
CA THR A 65 6.87 9.93 -0.81
C THR A 65 5.92 9.99 0.39
N GLU A 66 4.71 10.51 0.19
CA GLU A 66 3.70 10.61 1.26
C GLU A 66 3.29 9.25 1.82
N LEU A 67 3.10 8.25 0.96
CA LEU A 67 2.74 6.90 1.37
C LEU A 67 3.89 6.20 2.11
N HIS A 68 5.12 6.35 1.61
CA HIS A 68 6.33 5.79 2.21
C HIS A 68 6.57 6.30 3.62
N ASP A 69 6.50 7.62 3.82
CA ASP A 69 6.72 8.24 5.13
C ASP A 69 5.67 7.78 6.15
N ARG A 70 4.40 7.71 5.72
CA ARG A 70 3.29 7.29 6.58
C ARG A 70 3.36 5.82 6.95
N ASN A 71 3.64 4.94 6.00
CA ASN A 71 3.81 3.51 6.28
C ASN A 71 5.00 3.26 7.18
N THR A 72 6.13 3.94 6.93
CA THR A 72 7.33 3.81 7.77
C THR A 72 7.07 4.27 9.19
N ASN A 73 6.46 5.44 9.38
CA ASN A 73 6.11 5.95 10.71
C ASN A 73 5.12 5.01 11.42
N SER A 74 4.13 4.50 10.70
CA SER A 74 3.15 3.55 11.21
C SER A 74 3.79 2.22 11.63
N GLU A 75 4.68 1.67 10.80
CA GLU A 75 5.42 0.45 11.13
C GLU A 75 6.32 0.66 12.35
N VAL A 76 7.04 1.77 12.44
CA VAL A 76 7.92 2.09 13.57
C VAL A 76 7.13 2.17 14.88
N ARG A 77 6.01 2.89 14.89
CA ARG A 77 5.15 3.04 16.08
C ARG A 77 4.57 1.69 16.51
N PHE A 78 4.06 0.89 15.56
CA PHE A 78 3.56 -0.45 15.85
C PHE A 78 4.65 -1.39 16.39
N ARG A 79 5.81 -1.46 15.72
CA ARG A 79 6.95 -2.31 16.15
C ARG A 79 7.48 -1.91 17.52
N THR A 80 7.55 -0.61 17.80
CA THR A 80 7.96 -0.09 19.11
C THR A 80 6.99 -0.54 20.20
N PHE A 81 5.69 -0.38 19.95
CA PHE A 81 4.67 -0.83 20.89
C PHE A 81 4.70 -2.35 21.11
N MET A 82 4.83 -3.13 20.04
CA MET A 82 4.97 -4.59 20.12
C MET A 82 6.21 -5.01 20.91
N ARG A 83 7.34 -4.29 20.77
CA ARG A 83 8.55 -4.52 21.58
C ARG A 83 8.30 -4.25 23.06
N GLN A 84 7.61 -3.16 23.40
CA GLN A 84 7.24 -2.84 24.79
C GLN A 84 6.31 -3.89 25.40
N MET A 85 5.33 -4.39 24.62
CA MET A 85 4.48 -5.51 25.04
C MET A 85 5.27 -6.78 25.29
N SER A 86 6.15 -7.18 24.38
CA SER A 86 6.98 -8.37 24.51
C SER A 86 7.96 -8.29 25.69
N ALA A 87 8.50 -7.09 25.96
CA ALA A 87 9.36 -6.83 27.11
C ALA A 87 8.61 -6.80 28.46
N GLY A 88 7.27 -6.92 28.46
CA GLY A 88 6.47 -6.87 29.68
C GLY A 88 6.35 -5.48 30.31
N ALA A 89 6.75 -4.43 29.59
CA ALA A 89 6.54 -3.04 30.01
C ALA A 89 5.04 -2.70 30.04
N ILE A 90 4.26 -3.36 29.19
CA ILE A 90 2.79 -3.26 29.19
C ILE A 90 2.20 -4.45 29.93
N ARG A 91 1.56 -4.16 31.07
CA ARG A 91 0.99 -5.19 31.96
C ARG A 91 -0.53 -5.27 31.91
N SER A 92 -1.19 -4.24 31.41
CA SER A 92 -2.66 -4.17 31.34
C SER A 92 -3.17 -4.58 29.95
N PRO A 93 -3.99 -5.65 29.83
CA PRO A 93 -4.60 -6.04 28.58
C PRO A 93 -5.55 -5.00 27.99
N SER A 94 -6.30 -4.27 28.83
CA SER A 94 -7.24 -3.23 28.38
C SER A 94 -6.51 -2.01 27.83
N TYR A 95 -5.44 -1.59 28.49
CA TYR A 95 -4.56 -0.54 27.98
C TYR A 95 -3.93 -0.94 26.65
N ALA A 96 -3.40 -2.17 26.56
CA ALA A 96 -2.81 -2.66 25.32
C ALA A 96 -3.82 -2.65 24.17
N HIS A 97 -5.05 -3.09 24.43
CA HIS A 97 -6.14 -3.09 23.45
C HIS A 97 -6.47 -1.67 22.97
N SER A 98 -6.63 -0.71 23.88
CA SER A 98 -6.96 0.68 23.55
C SER A 98 -5.87 1.35 22.69
N VAL A 99 -4.60 1.12 23.02
CA VAL A 99 -3.49 1.66 22.20
C VAL A 99 -3.49 1.02 20.81
N LEU A 100 -3.64 -0.30 20.69
CA LEU A 100 -3.72 -0.97 19.40
C LEU A 100 -4.94 -0.52 18.59
N GLU A 101 -6.07 -0.24 19.24
CA GLU A 101 -7.28 0.21 18.56
C GLU A 101 -7.09 1.62 17.99
N ASN A 102 -6.46 2.50 18.78
CA ASN A 102 -6.08 3.83 18.31
C ASN A 102 -5.08 3.75 17.15
N LEU A 103 -4.02 2.94 17.26
CA LEU A 103 -3.06 2.73 16.17
C LEU A 103 -3.75 2.21 14.90
N HIS A 104 -4.61 1.20 15.03
CA HIS A 104 -5.36 0.64 13.92
C HIS A 104 -6.25 1.70 13.26
N ARG A 105 -6.97 2.50 14.05
CA ARG A 105 -7.85 3.56 13.53
C ARG A 105 -7.07 4.63 12.78
N THR A 106 -5.98 5.14 13.37
CA THR A 106 -5.12 6.14 12.72
C THR A 106 -4.56 5.59 11.41
N TYR A 107 -4.02 4.38 11.41
CA TYR A 107 -3.44 3.80 10.19
C TYR A 107 -4.47 3.49 9.13
N THR A 108 -5.65 3.01 9.51
CA THR A 108 -6.72 2.74 8.55
C THR A 108 -7.15 4.03 7.87
N LEU A 109 -7.36 5.11 8.63
CA LEU A 109 -7.74 6.41 8.07
C LEU A 109 -6.65 6.99 7.16
N GLU A 110 -5.39 6.93 7.58
CA GLU A 110 -4.27 7.48 6.82
C GLU A 110 -4.00 6.67 5.55
N VAL A 111 -3.93 5.33 5.66
CA VAL A 111 -3.68 4.43 4.54
C VAL A 111 -4.85 4.43 3.56
N ASP A 112 -6.11 4.30 4.00
CA ASP A 112 -7.25 4.23 3.07
C ASP A 112 -7.44 5.53 2.27
N ALA A 113 -7.22 6.70 2.89
CA ALA A 113 -7.26 7.97 2.18
C ALA A 113 -6.19 8.03 1.07
N HIS A 114 -4.98 7.55 1.36
CA HIS A 114 -3.88 7.55 0.39
C HIS A 114 -4.08 6.48 -0.68
N LEU A 115 -4.55 5.29 -0.32
CA LEU A 115 -4.93 4.24 -1.27
C LEU A 115 -6.00 4.73 -2.26
N THR A 116 -6.92 5.57 -1.80
CA THR A 116 -7.94 6.19 -2.65
C THR A 116 -7.31 7.20 -3.62
N ALA A 117 -6.44 8.09 -3.14
CA ALA A 117 -5.72 9.04 -3.99
C ALA A 117 -4.85 8.31 -5.03
N VAL A 118 -4.11 7.30 -4.59
CA VAL A 118 -3.29 6.41 -5.42
C VAL A 118 -4.12 5.75 -6.51
N ARG A 119 -5.30 5.22 -6.15
CA ARG A 119 -6.20 4.59 -7.12
C ARG A 119 -6.69 5.58 -8.18
N ASN A 120 -6.96 6.82 -7.81
CA ASN A 120 -7.41 7.85 -8.75
C ASN A 120 -6.28 8.21 -9.73
N VAL A 121 -5.09 8.51 -9.21
CA VAL A 121 -3.91 8.83 -10.04
C VAL A 121 -3.52 7.66 -10.95
N LEU A 122 -3.62 6.43 -10.46
CA LEU A 122 -3.43 5.23 -11.30
C LEU A 122 -4.47 5.14 -12.40
N GLY A 123 -5.75 5.38 -12.08
CA GLY A 123 -6.83 5.42 -13.05
C GLY A 123 -6.56 6.43 -14.16
N ASP A 124 -6.18 7.65 -13.78
CA ASP A 124 -5.94 8.77 -14.67
C ASP A 124 -4.67 8.60 -15.52
N ALA A 125 -3.59 8.08 -14.92
CA ALA A 125 -2.36 7.79 -15.65
C ALA A 125 -2.57 6.66 -16.66
N VAL A 126 -3.25 5.58 -16.28
CA VAL A 126 -3.57 4.47 -17.19
C VAL A 126 -4.52 4.92 -18.30
N ALA A 127 -5.52 5.75 -17.99
CA ALA A 127 -6.43 6.29 -18.99
C ALA A 127 -5.69 7.17 -20.01
N PHE A 128 -4.79 8.03 -19.54
CA PHE A 128 -3.96 8.86 -20.40
C PHE A 128 -3.04 8.04 -21.28
N LEU A 129 -2.31 7.08 -20.70
CA LEU A 129 -1.44 6.19 -21.45
C LEU A 129 -2.24 5.42 -22.51
N LYS A 130 -3.43 4.92 -22.19
CA LYS A 130 -4.30 4.29 -23.20
C LYS A 130 -4.72 5.24 -24.32
N SER A 131 -5.00 6.51 -24.01
CA SER A 131 -5.35 7.52 -24.99
C SER A 131 -4.17 7.87 -25.90
N ALA A 132 -2.97 8.03 -25.32
CA ALA A 132 -1.74 8.30 -26.05
C ALA A 132 -1.31 7.10 -26.92
N VAL A 133 -1.39 5.88 -26.39
CA VAL A 133 -1.02 4.61 -27.05
C VAL A 133 -1.94 4.24 -28.21
N ARG A 134 -3.20 4.67 -28.20
CA ARG A 134 -4.14 4.44 -29.33
C ARG A 134 -3.63 5.05 -30.64
N ASN A 135 -2.65 5.97 -30.57
CA ASN A 135 -2.01 6.64 -31.70
C ASN A 135 -0.56 6.19 -31.98
N SER A 136 0.01 5.23 -31.25
CA SER A 136 1.44 4.85 -31.37
C SER A 136 1.74 3.34 -31.35
N GLY A 137 0.76 2.46 -31.15
CA GLY A 137 0.90 1.03 -31.45
C GLY A 137 1.77 0.18 -30.51
N MET A 138 2.18 0.68 -29.34
CA MET A 138 3.01 -0.09 -28.38
C MET A 138 2.52 -0.02 -26.92
N LEU A 139 2.76 -1.09 -26.15
CA LEU A 139 2.63 -1.23 -24.68
C LEU A 139 1.24 -1.44 -24.05
N LEU A 140 0.24 -1.98 -24.76
CA LEU A 140 -1.03 -2.40 -24.13
C LEU A 140 -0.86 -3.53 -23.10
N GLY A 141 0.14 -4.42 -23.25
CA GLY A 141 0.34 -5.59 -22.39
C GLY A 141 0.82 -5.26 -20.97
N GLU A 142 1.84 -4.43 -20.83
CA GLU A 142 2.40 -3.97 -19.55
C GLU A 142 1.38 -3.13 -18.76
N LEU A 143 0.70 -2.20 -19.43
CA LEU A 143 -0.36 -1.38 -18.85
C LEU A 143 -1.58 -2.19 -18.42
N ALA A 144 -1.97 -3.19 -19.22
CA ALA A 144 -3.03 -4.13 -18.82
C ALA A 144 -2.60 -4.97 -17.62
N ARG A 145 -1.33 -5.39 -17.54
CA ARG A 145 -0.79 -6.18 -16.42
C ARG A 145 -0.72 -5.36 -15.13
N ILE A 146 -0.39 -4.08 -15.18
CA ILE A 146 -0.40 -3.21 -13.99
C ILE A 146 -1.80 -2.82 -13.58
N LYS A 147 -2.67 -2.50 -14.55
CA LYS A 147 -4.09 -2.31 -14.25
C LYS A 147 -4.69 -3.58 -13.65
N LEU A 148 -4.33 -4.76 -14.15
CA LEU A 148 -4.76 -6.05 -13.61
C LEU A 148 -4.16 -6.31 -12.24
N ASN A 149 -2.84 -6.13 -12.03
CA ASN A 149 -2.19 -6.33 -10.73
C ASN A 149 -2.68 -5.34 -9.68
N PHE A 150 -3.03 -4.12 -10.07
CA PHE A 150 -3.60 -3.12 -9.17
C PHE A 150 -5.08 -3.40 -8.86
N LEU A 151 -5.90 -3.73 -9.86
CA LEU A 151 -7.31 -4.10 -9.68
C LEU A 151 -7.48 -5.44 -8.96
N THR A 152 -6.59 -6.42 -9.23
CA THR A 152 -6.62 -7.76 -8.62
C THR A 152 -5.82 -7.82 -7.30
N GLY A 153 -4.87 -6.91 -7.10
CA GLY A 153 -4.06 -6.79 -5.88
C GLY A 153 -4.70 -5.94 -4.78
N LEU A 154 -5.75 -5.16 -5.07
CA LEU A 154 -6.50 -4.44 -4.04
C LEU A 154 -7.59 -5.27 -3.34
N PHE A 155 -8.05 -6.41 -3.87
CA PHE A 155 -9.09 -7.22 -3.22
C PHE A 155 -9.04 -8.72 -3.56
N ARG A 156 -7.86 -9.33 -3.63
CA ARG A 156 -7.77 -10.79 -3.42
C ARG A 156 -7.21 -11.05 -2.03
N PRO A 157 -8.02 -11.58 -1.07
CA PRO A 157 -7.40 -12.30 0.02
C PRO A 157 -6.59 -13.44 -0.63
N PRO A 158 -5.42 -13.80 -0.07
CA PRO A 158 -4.80 -15.05 -0.47
C PRO A 158 -5.84 -16.15 -0.25
N ARG A 159 -6.33 -16.74 -1.33
CA ARG A 159 -7.07 -18.00 -1.24
C ARG A 159 -6.04 -19.11 -1.12
N ARG A 160 -6.16 -19.81 0.02
CA ARG A 160 -5.62 -21.12 0.39
C ARG A 160 -4.18 -21.09 0.93
N ALA A 161 -3.83 -21.88 1.94
CA ALA A 161 -4.42 -23.16 2.34
C ALA A 161 -4.83 -23.21 3.81
N SER A 162 -5.97 -23.85 4.07
CA SER A 162 -6.13 -24.66 5.27
C SER A 162 -4.92 -25.59 5.32
N ASP A 163 -4.05 -25.44 6.32
CA ASP A 163 -3.16 -26.46 6.87
C ASP A 163 -2.28 -25.79 7.94
N LEU A 164 -2.86 -25.63 9.12
CA LEU A 164 -2.11 -25.56 10.35
C LEU A 164 -2.76 -26.57 11.29
N HIS A 165 -2.39 -27.83 11.06
CA HIS A 165 -2.40 -28.84 12.10
C HIS A 165 -1.64 -28.27 13.30
N PHE A 166 -2.37 -27.92 14.35
CA PHE A 166 -1.83 -27.82 15.69
C PHE A 166 -1.61 -29.25 16.20
N LEU A 167 -0.37 -29.74 16.12
CA LEU A 167 0.17 -30.80 16.96
C LEU A 167 1.65 -30.48 17.23
N GLY A 168 2.00 -30.39 18.51
CA GLY A 168 3.34 -30.07 19.01
C GLY A 168 3.31 -29.08 20.16
#